data_AF-A0A5C3NA14-F1
#
_entry.id   AF-A0A5C3NA14-F1
#
_cell.length_a   1.000
_cell.length_b   1.000
_cell.length_c   1.000
_cell.angle_alpha   90.00
_cell.angle_beta   90.00
_cell.angle_gamma   90.00
#
_symmetry.space_group_name_H-M   'P 1'
#
loop_
_entity.id
_entity.type
_entity.pdbx_description
1 polymer ?
#
loop_
_entity_poly.entity_id
_entity_poly.type
_entity_poly.pdbx_seq_one_letter_code
_entity_poly.pdbx_strand_id
1 'polypeptide(L)' 'KRHTCSICHKKFNRPSSLRIHETTHTGAKPFKCDWPQCGRLFNVNSNMRRHYRNH' A
#
# COMPACT_ATOMS: atom_id res chain seq x y z
N LYS A 1 5.86 -19.72 8.35
CA LYS A 1 4.37 -19.67 8.28
C LYS A 1 3.98 -18.74 7.14
N ARG A 2 3.17 -19.18 6.17
CA ARG A 2 2.71 -18.33 5.04
C ARG A 2 1.54 -17.47 5.50
N HIS A 3 1.45 -16.24 5.01
CA HIS A 3 0.35 -15.32 5.29
C HIS A 3 -0.63 -15.37 4.12
N THR A 4 -1.89 -15.72 4.38
CA THR A 4 -2.90 -15.94 3.33
C THR A 4 -3.94 -14.85 3.39
N CYS A 5 -4.28 -14.27 2.24
CA CYS A 5 -5.37 -13.31 2.15
C CYS A 5 -6.72 -14.00 2.42
N SER A 6 -7.55 -13.41 3.27
CA SER A 6 -8.89 -13.93 3.56
C SER A 6 -9.88 -13.77 2.40
N ILE A 7 -9.63 -12.81 1.50
CA ILE A 7 -10.56 -12.45 0.42
C ILE A 7 -10.32 -13.29 -0.85
N CYS A 8 -9.06 -13.42 -1.28
CA CYS A 8 -8.70 -14.11 -2.52
C CYS A 8 -7.77 -15.31 -2.33
N HIS A 9 -7.49 -15.69 -1.07
CA HIS A 9 -6.64 -16.84 -0.71
C HIS A 9 -5.21 -16.83 -1.26
N LYS A 10 -4.75 -15.67 -1.77
CA LYS A 10 -3.38 -15.48 -2.25
C LYS A 10 -2.39 -15.58 -1.09
N LYS A 11 -1.27 -16.26 -1.32
CA LYS A 11 -0.25 -16.54 -0.30
C LYS A 11 0.91 -15.55 -0.41
N PHE A 12 1.35 -15.05 0.73
CA PHE A 12 2.46 -14.12 0.88
C PHE A 12 3.51 -14.70 1.84
N ASN A 13 4.77 -14.40 1.55
CA ASN A 13 5.91 -14.80 2.38
C ASN A 13 6.13 -13.87 3.59
N ARG A 14 5.56 -12.66 3.56
CA ARG A 14 5.71 -11.64 4.61
C ARG A 14 4.35 -11.08 5.02
N PRO A 15 4.13 -10.81 6.31
CA PRO A 15 2.88 -10.23 6.80
C PRO A 15 2.65 -8.82 6.27
N SER A 16 3.73 -8.03 6.13
CA SER A 16 3.66 -6.69 5.55
C SER A 16 3.15 -6.70 4.11
N SER A 17 3.59 -7.68 3.29
CA SER A 17 3.11 -7.87 1.93
C SER A 17 1.63 -8.24 1.88
N LEU A 18 1.16 -9.09 2.82
CA LEU A 18 -0.27 -9.40 2.95
C LEU A 18 -1.06 -8.13 3.31
N ARG A 19 -0.64 -7.38 4.33
CA ARG A 19 -1.34 -6.16 4.77
C ARG A 19 -1.43 -5.12 3.65
N ILE A 20 -0.34 -4.95 2.88
CA ILE A 20 -0.35 -4.09 1.69
C ILE A 20 -1.32 -4.65 0.65
N HIS A 21 -1.33 -5.95 0.40
CA HIS A 21 -2.26 -6.55 -0.53
C HIS A 21 -3.73 -6.37 -0.12
N GLU A 22 -4.07 -6.43 1.16
CA GLU A 22 -5.45 -6.21 1.63
C GLU A 22 -5.99 -4.82 1.29
N THR A 23 -5.10 -3.82 1.14
CA THR A 23 -5.49 -2.50 0.63
C THR A 23 -6.02 -2.52 -0.80
N THR A 24 -5.66 -3.52 -1.62
CA THR A 24 -6.16 -3.64 -3.00
C THR A 24 -7.61 -4.08 -3.04
N HIS A 25 -8.10 -4.77 -2.00
CA HIS A 25 -9.49 -5.16 -1.88
C HIS A 25 -10.35 -4.07 -1.25
N THR A 26 -9.82 -3.38 -0.24
CA THR A 26 -10.53 -2.29 0.46
C THR A 26 -10.45 -0.95 -0.27
N GLY A 27 -9.55 -0.81 -1.25
CA GLY A 27 -9.25 0.47 -1.89
C GLY A 27 -8.54 1.47 -0.97
N ALA A 28 -8.13 1.06 0.24
CA ALA A 28 -7.52 1.94 1.22
C ALA A 28 -6.18 2.51 0.72
N LYS A 29 -6.01 3.83 0.81
CA LYS A 29 -4.77 4.51 0.46
C LYS A 29 -4.37 5.47 1.60
N PRO A 30 -3.84 4.93 2.71
CA PRO A 30 -3.58 5.73 3.91
C PRO A 30 -2.42 6.71 3.76
N PHE A 31 -1.59 6.58 2.71
CA PHE A 31 -0.43 7.44 2.53
C PHE A 31 -0.74 8.54 1.53
N LYS A 32 -0.98 9.75 2.03
CA LYS A 32 -1.13 10.95 1.21
C LYS A 32 0.25 11.55 0.90
N CYS A 33 0.41 12.12 -0.29
CA CYS A 33 1.58 12.93 -0.61
C CYS A 33 1.52 14.23 0.20
N ASP A 34 2.61 14.56 0.88
CA ASP A 34 2.71 15.75 1.74
C ASP A 34 2.86 17.05 0.93
N TRP A 35 3.06 16.96 -0.39
CA TRP A 35 3.13 18.13 -1.26
C TRP A 35 1.75 18.82 -1.40
N PRO A 36 1.61 20.11 -1.05
CA PRO A 36 0.32 20.78 -0.87
C PRO A 36 -0.64 20.68 -2.06
N GLN A 37 -0.16 20.92 -3.30
CA GLN A 37 -1.00 20.84 -4.50
C GLN A 37 -1.07 19.46 -5.17
N CYS A 38 -0.40 18.43 -4.64
CA CYS A 38 -0.36 17.12 -5.31
C CYS A 38 -1.60 16.26 -5.02
N GLY A 39 -2.02 16.19 -3.74
CA GLY A 39 -3.20 15.44 -3.32
C GLY A 39 -3.18 13.92 -3.58
N ARG A 40 -2.08 13.36 -4.09
CA ARG A 40 -2.01 11.97 -4.56
C ARG A 40 -1.95 11.00 -3.38
N LEU A 41 -2.72 9.91 -3.47
CA LEU A 41 -2.82 8.89 -2.42
C LEU A 41 -2.16 7.58 -2.85
N PHE A 42 -1.53 6.89 -1.90
CA PHE A 42 -0.81 5.64 -2.08
C PHE A 42 -1.22 4.62 -1.02
N ASN A 43 -1.18 3.36 -1.42
CA ASN A 43 -1.39 2.21 -0.52
C ASN A 43 -0.11 1.72 0.16
N VAL A 44 1.06 2.17 -0.31
CA VAL A 44 2.37 1.81 0.21
C VAL A 44 3.20 3.06 0.46
N ASN A 45 3.70 3.21 1.68
CA ASN A 45 4.55 4.33 2.11
C ASN A 45 5.83 4.49 1.26
N SER A 46 6.50 3.39 0.89
CA SER A 46 7.69 3.47 0.03
C SER A 46 7.37 4.04 -1.36
N ASN A 47 6.19 3.76 -1.90
CA ASN A 47 5.75 4.32 -3.18
C ASN A 47 5.47 5.83 -3.06
N MET A 48 4.78 6.25 -2.00
CA MET A 48 4.57 7.67 -1.70
C MET A 48 5.90 8.41 -1.56
N ARG A 49 6.84 7.89 -0.76
CA ARG A 49 8.15 8.53 -0.58
C ARG A 49 8.94 8.63 -1.88
N ARG A 50 8.93 7.58 -2.72
CA ARG A 50 9.58 7.63 -4.03
C ARG A 50 8.95 8.68 -4.93
N HIS A 51 7.62 8.77 -4.92
CA HIS A 51 6.91 9.81 -5.65
C HIS A 51 7.27 11.21 -5.15
N TYR A 52 7.29 11.42 -3.83
CA TYR A 52 7.62 12.70 -3.21
C TYR A 52 9.03 13.19 -3.58
N ARG A 53 10.00 12.28 -3.66
CA ARG A 53 11.38 12.62 -4.09
C ARG A 53 11.48 13.13 -5.52
N ASN A 54 10.47 12.86 -6.36
CA ASN A 54 10.44 13.25 -7.76
C ASN A 54 9.52 14.45 -8.02
N HIS A 55 8.97 15.07 -6.96
CA HIS A 55 8.40 16.41 -7.06
C HIS A 55 9.52 17.43 -7.20
#